data_AF-A0A918P3V8-F1
#
_entry.id   AF-A0A918P3V8-F1
#
_cell.length_a   1.000
_cell.length_b   1.000
_cell.length_c   1.000
_cell.angle_alpha   90.00
_cell.angle_beta   90.00
_cell.angle_gamma   90.00
#
_symmetry.space_group_name_H-M   'P 1'
#
loop_
_entity.id
_entity.type
_entity.pdbx_description
1 polymer ?
#
loop_
_entity_poly.entity_id
_entity_poly.type
_entity_poly.pdbx_seq_one_letter_code
_entity_poly.pdbx_strand_id
1 'polypeptide(L)'
;MDEIGAYRLGRLRLSQIPPNRMAALARYALGSKAPLLERAAEPKRTAMLTAVMRHLEAKAIDEALDLFQVLMAARLLNTAKRKTEKGRLSTLPQLEKASRVLARAASRSP
;
A
#
# COMPACT_ATOMS: atom_id res chain seq x y z
N MET A 1 8.63 -6.81 -11.92
CA MET A 1 8.92 -6.41 -10.53
C MET A 1 10.18 -7.07 -9.98
N ASP A 2 10.63 -8.23 -10.50
CA ASP A 2 11.82 -8.94 -9.98
C ASP A 2 13.20 -8.32 -10.30
N GLU A 3 13.32 -7.42 -11.29
CA GLU A 3 14.65 -6.92 -11.69
C GLU A 3 15.31 -6.00 -10.67
N ILE A 4 14.56 -5.13 -9.97
CA ILE A 4 15.15 -4.11 -9.09
C ILE A 4 15.54 -4.72 -7.74
N GLY A 5 14.75 -5.66 -7.22
CA GLY A 5 15.01 -6.34 -5.95
C GLY A 5 16.22 -7.28 -5.99
N ALA A 6 16.57 -7.82 -7.16
CA ALA A 6 17.73 -8.70 -7.35
C ALA A 6 19.05 -8.06 -6.92
N TYR A 7 19.18 -6.74 -7.08
CA TYR A 7 20.39 -6.01 -6.71
C TYR A 7 20.57 -5.85 -5.20
N ARG A 8 19.53 -6.14 -4.38
CA ARG A 8 19.54 -6.15 -2.90
C ARG A 8 20.27 -4.95 -2.28
N LEU A 9 20.14 -3.77 -2.89
CA LEU A 9 20.82 -2.54 -2.50
C LEU A 9 20.31 -1.97 -1.17
N GLY A 10 19.16 -2.45 -0.67
CA GLY A 10 18.71 -2.22 0.72
C GLY A 10 19.68 -2.70 1.80
N ARG A 11 20.68 -3.54 1.46
CA ARG A 11 21.75 -3.97 2.39
C ARG A 11 22.94 -3.01 2.45
N LEU A 12 23.01 -2.03 1.56
CA LEU A 12 24.06 -1.01 1.61
C LEU A 12 23.83 -0.08 2.80
N ARG A 13 24.88 0.09 3.62
CA ARG A 13 24.85 1.02 4.75
C ARG A 13 25.01 2.46 4.23
N LEU A 14 23.88 3.06 3.86
CA LEU A 14 23.82 4.45 3.40
C LEU A 14 23.40 5.42 4.50
N SER A 15 23.38 4.99 5.77
CA SER A 15 22.93 5.78 6.92
C SER A 15 23.74 7.07 7.14
N GLN A 16 24.98 7.12 6.65
CA GLN A 16 25.82 8.32 6.71
C GLN A 16 25.45 9.37 5.65
N ILE A 17 24.60 9.03 4.67
CA ILE A 17 24.19 9.96 3.63
C ILE A 17 22.77 10.45 3.93
N PRO A 18 22.57 11.78 4.07
CA PRO A 18 21.24 12.34 4.26
C PRO A 18 20.27 11.90 3.14
N PRO A 19 19.04 11.47 3.49
CA PRO A 19 18.05 11.00 2.51
C PRO A 19 17.79 12.02 1.39
N ASN A 20 17.73 13.31 1.73
CA ASN A 20 17.52 14.39 0.77
C ASN A 20 18.64 14.49 -0.27
N ARG A 21 19.90 14.25 0.13
CA ARG A 21 21.04 14.23 -0.82
C ARG A 21 20.96 13.02 -1.74
N MET A 22 20.56 11.87 -1.21
CA MET A 22 20.35 10.69 -2.04
C MET A 22 19.21 10.87 -3.04
N ALA A 23 18.09 11.43 -2.59
CA ALA A 23 16.96 11.74 -3.46
C ALA A 23 17.32 12.76 -4.54
N ALA A 24 18.07 13.81 -4.19
CA ALA A 24 18.56 14.79 -5.16
C ALA A 24 19.47 14.15 -6.22
N LEU A 25 20.40 13.29 -5.81
CA LEU A 25 21.28 12.57 -6.73
C LEU A 25 20.51 11.61 -7.63
N ALA A 26 19.51 10.91 -7.10
CA ALA A 26 18.64 10.02 -7.86
C ALA A 26 17.85 10.78 -8.92
N ARG A 27 17.25 11.92 -8.55
CA ARG A 27 16.51 12.79 -9.49
C ARG A 27 17.41 13.34 -10.59
N TYR A 28 18.61 13.80 -10.23
CA TYR A 28 19.59 14.27 -11.20
C TYR A 28 19.96 13.16 -12.20
N ALA A 29 20.24 11.96 -11.69
CA ALA A 29 20.58 10.81 -12.52
C ALA A 29 19.40 10.37 -13.41
N LEU A 30 18.17 10.29 -12.88
CA LEU A 30 16.96 9.96 -13.66
C LEU A 30 16.63 11.00 -14.73
N GLY A 31 16.91 12.28 -14.48
CA GLY A 31 16.74 13.35 -15.46
C GLY A 31 17.84 13.40 -16.52
N SER A 32 18.91 12.63 -16.37
CA SER A 32 20.02 12.59 -17.31
C SER A 32 19.85 11.52 -18.38
N LYS A 33 20.48 11.71 -19.55
CA LYS A 33 20.44 10.72 -20.64
C LYS A 33 21.33 9.52 -20.31
N ALA A 34 20.93 8.32 -20.72
CA ALA A 34 21.69 7.09 -20.48
C ALA A 34 23.19 7.16 -20.88
N PRO A 35 23.57 7.74 -22.04
CA PRO A 35 25.00 7.87 -22.40
C PRO A 35 25.79 8.77 -21.44
N LEU A 36 25.13 9.74 -20.79
CA LEU A 36 25.79 10.62 -19.81
C LEU A 36 26.08 9.86 -18.51
N LEU A 37 25.16 9.01 -18.07
CA LEU A 37 25.37 8.11 -16.93
C LEU A 37 26.50 7.13 -17.24
N GLU A 38 26.47 6.52 -18.42
CA GLU A 38 27.48 5.54 -18.86
C GLU A 38 28.87 6.17 -19.00
N ARG A 39 28.98 7.45 -19.37
CA ARG A 39 30.28 8.13 -19.49
C ARG A 39 30.80 8.70 -18.17
N ALA A 40 30.00 8.71 -17.11
CA ALA A 40 30.45 9.20 -15.82
C ALA A 40 31.61 8.34 -15.30
N ALA A 41 32.67 8.99 -14.81
CA ALA A 41 33.79 8.29 -14.20
C ALA A 41 33.39 7.69 -12.84
N GLU A 42 34.03 6.60 -12.44
CA GLU A 42 33.91 6.11 -11.07
C GLU A 42 34.58 7.08 -10.07
N PRO A 43 34.07 7.22 -8.83
CA PRO A 43 32.93 6.50 -8.23
C PRO A 43 31.55 7.11 -8.52
N LYS A 44 31.48 8.17 -9.34
CA LYS A 44 30.26 8.94 -9.58
C LYS A 44 29.18 8.11 -10.26
N ARG A 45 29.55 7.26 -11.22
CA ARG A 45 28.62 6.35 -11.91
C ARG A 45 27.96 5.39 -10.92
N THR A 46 28.76 4.69 -10.10
CA THR A 46 28.23 3.80 -9.05
C THR A 46 27.30 4.54 -8.08
N ALA A 47 27.68 5.75 -7.65
CA ALA A 47 26.86 6.56 -6.75
C ALA A 47 25.50 6.94 -7.38
N MET A 48 25.49 7.35 -8.66
CA MET A 48 24.27 7.68 -9.39
C MET A 48 23.38 6.46 -9.58
N LEU A 49 23.93 5.33 -10.04
CA LEU A 49 23.15 4.09 -10.23
C LEU A 49 22.57 3.60 -8.90
N THR A 50 23.35 3.64 -7.83
CA THR A 50 22.88 3.29 -6.48
C THR A 50 21.75 4.21 -6.02
N ALA A 51 21.88 5.53 -6.26
CA ALA A 51 20.84 6.50 -5.92
C ALA A 51 19.53 6.22 -6.66
N VAL A 52 19.60 5.99 -7.98
CA VAL A 52 18.44 5.68 -8.81
C VAL A 52 17.77 4.39 -8.35
N MET A 53 18.53 3.32 -8.15
CA MET A 53 17.95 2.04 -7.73
C MET A 53 17.28 2.13 -6.36
N ARG A 54 17.88 2.82 -5.39
CA ARG A 54 17.25 3.03 -4.07
C ARG A 54 15.97 3.86 -4.17
N HIS A 55 15.94 4.83 -5.06
CA HIS A 55 14.74 5.62 -5.32
C HIS A 55 13.62 4.79 -5.95
N LEU A 56 13.94 3.99 -6.97
CA LEU A 56 12.97 3.12 -7.64
C LEU A 56 12.47 1.99 -6.74
N GLU A 57 13.33 1.41 -5.91
CA GLU A 57 12.94 0.40 -4.91
C GLU A 57 11.92 0.97 -3.92
N ALA A 58 12.18 2.16 -3.35
CA ALA A 58 11.23 2.82 -2.46
C ALA A 58 9.90 3.14 -3.19
N LYS A 59 9.98 3.69 -4.40
CA LYS A 59 8.79 4.00 -5.21
C LYS A 59 7.95 2.76 -5.52
N ALA A 60 8.60 1.65 -5.88
CA ALA A 60 7.91 0.39 -6.18
C ALA A 60 7.21 -0.18 -4.94
N ILE A 61 7.82 -0.04 -3.75
CA ILE A 61 7.19 -0.42 -2.48
C ILE A 61 5.97 0.45 -2.20
N ASP A 62 6.09 1.77 -2.35
CA ASP A 62 4.97 2.71 -2.14
C ASP A 62 3.80 2.40 -3.11
N GLU A 63 4.09 2.20 -4.41
CA GLU A 63 3.09 1.83 -5.41
C GLU A 63 2.41 0.49 -5.09
N ALA A 64 3.17 -0.49 -4.59
CA ALA A 64 2.61 -1.77 -4.16
C ALA A 64 1.70 -1.62 -2.93
N LEU A 65 2.05 -0.75 -1.99
CA LEU A 65 1.23 -0.42 -0.82
C LEU A 65 -0.05 0.32 -1.22
N ASP A 66 0.02 1.27 -2.16
CA ASP A 66 -1.14 1.97 -2.68
C ASP A 66 -2.11 1.02 -3.38
N LEU A 67 -1.59 0.14 -4.25
CA LEU A 67 -2.39 -0.90 -4.89
C LEU A 67 -3.01 -1.85 -3.86
N PHE A 68 -2.23 -2.25 -2.84
CA PHE A 68 -2.72 -3.09 -1.76
C PHE A 68 -3.90 -2.44 -1.02
N GLN A 69 -3.80 -1.15 -0.69
CA GLN A 69 -4.90 -0.41 -0.04
C GLN A 69 -6.18 -0.41 -0.89
N VAL A 70 -6.06 -0.16 -2.20
CA VAL A 70 -7.21 -0.21 -3.12
C VAL A 70 -7.85 -1.59 -3.13
N LEU A 71 -7.05 -2.66 -3.22
CA LEU A 71 -7.54 -4.03 -3.22
C LEU A 71 -8.18 -4.43 -1.88
N MET A 72 -7.59 -4.02 -0.76
CA MET A 72 -8.14 -4.25 0.58
C MET A 72 -9.53 -3.60 0.71
N ALA A 73 -9.65 -2.33 0.32
CA ALA A 73 -10.91 -1.61 0.36
C ALA A 73 -11.96 -2.26 -0.55
N ALA A 74 -11.62 -2.49 -1.81
CA ALA A 74 -12.57 -2.95 -2.81
C ALA A 74 -13.00 -4.41 -2.63
N ARG A 75 -12.04 -5.31 -2.36
CA ARG A 75 -12.30 -6.76 -2.44
C ARG A 75 -12.54 -7.42 -1.08
N LEU A 76 -11.99 -6.87 -0.01
CA LEU A 76 -12.12 -7.47 1.32
C LEU A 76 -13.09 -6.68 2.18
N LEU A 77 -12.80 -5.41 2.48
CA LEU A 77 -13.58 -4.61 3.41
C LEU A 77 -14.99 -4.33 2.88
N ASN A 78 -15.14 -3.88 1.63
CA ASN A 78 -16.45 -3.61 1.05
C ASN A 78 -17.28 -4.89 0.90
N THR A 79 -16.65 -6.00 0.51
CA THR A 79 -17.32 -7.31 0.42
C THR A 79 -17.79 -7.79 1.78
N ALA A 80 -16.94 -7.70 2.81
CA ALA A 80 -17.30 -8.06 4.18
C ALA A 80 -18.45 -7.20 4.69
N LYS A 81 -18.38 -5.87 4.53
CA LYS A 81 -19.47 -4.94 4.89
C LYS A 81 -20.79 -5.33 4.21
N ARG A 82 -20.77 -5.60 2.89
CA ARG A 82 -21.98 -6.02 2.16
C ARG A 82 -22.54 -7.35 2.67
N LYS A 83 -21.68 -8.33 2.96
CA LYS A 83 -22.11 -9.62 3.52
C LYS A 83 -22.73 -9.45 4.92
N THR A 84 -22.09 -8.68 5.79
CA THR A 84 -22.61 -8.37 7.13
C THR A 84 -23.94 -7.63 7.04
N GLU A 85 -24.05 -6.62 6.18
CA GLU A 85 -25.28 -5.86 6.02
C GLU A 85 -26.41 -6.73 5.47
N LYS A 86 -26.14 -7.58 4.48
CA LYS A 86 -27.11 -8.56 3.99
C LYS A 86 -27.55 -9.54 5.08
N GLY A 87 -26.61 -10.00 5.91
CA GLY A 87 -26.91 -10.83 7.07
C GLY A 87 -27.82 -10.12 8.07
N ARG A 88 -27.48 -8.88 8.45
CA ARG A 88 -28.28 -8.04 9.33
C ARG A 88 -29.70 -7.84 8.79
N LEU A 89 -29.83 -7.45 7.52
CA LEU A 89 -31.12 -7.28 6.86
C LEU A 89 -31.96 -8.56 6.87
N SER A 90 -31.34 -9.73 6.68
CA SER A 90 -32.05 -11.02 6.72
C SER A 90 -32.62 -11.38 8.10
N THR A 91 -32.08 -10.80 9.18
CA THR A 91 -32.57 -11.03 10.56
C THR A 91 -33.72 -10.11 10.97
N LEU A 92 -33.96 -9.00 10.24
CA LEU A 92 -35.02 -8.02 10.54
C LEU A 92 -36.42 -8.64 10.70
N PRO A 93 -36.88 -9.57 9.84
CA PRO A 93 -38.22 -10.15 9.98
C PRO A 93 -38.38 -10.99 11.24
N GLN A 94 -37.31 -11.64 11.71
CA GLN A 94 -37.33 -12.43 12.95
C GLN A 94 -37.35 -11.51 14.17
N LEU A 95 -36.56 -10.43 14.13
CA LEU A 95 -36.57 -9.34 15.11
C LEU A 95 -37.97 -8.72 15.23
N GLU A 96 -38.62 -8.42 14.11
CA GLU A 96 -39.97 -7.86 14.12
C GLU A 96 -40.99 -8.82 14.73
N LYS A 97 -40.93 -10.11 14.40
CA LYS A 97 -41.78 -11.14 15.02
C LYS A 97 -41.55 -11.23 16.53
N ALA A 98 -40.30 -11.26 16.97
CA ALA A 98 -39.96 -11.30 18.39
C ALA A 98 -40.48 -10.07 19.13
N SER A 99 -40.33 -8.86 18.56
CA SER A 99 -40.88 -7.62 19.12
C SER A 99 -42.40 -7.64 19.22
N ARG A 100 -43.12 -8.16 18.21
CA ARG A 100 -44.59 -8.31 18.28
C ARG A 100 -45.01 -9.28 19.39
N VAL A 101 -44.30 -10.39 19.57
CA VAL A 101 -44.57 -11.37 20.64
C VAL A 101 -44.35 -10.73 22.01
N LEU A 102 -43.23 -10.02 22.18
CA LEU A 102 -42.92 -9.31 23.42
C LEU A 102 -43.97 -8.24 23.75
N ALA A 103 -44.38 -7.43 22.77
CA ALA A 103 -45.41 -6.41 22.95
C ALA A 103 -46.76 -7.01 23.39
N ARG A 104 -47.16 -8.13 22.77
CA ARG A 104 -48.38 -8.86 23.15
C ARG A 104 -48.32 -9.47 24.54
N ALA A 105 -47.14 -9.94 24.96
CA ALA A 105 -46.92 -10.48 26.30
C ALA A 105 -46.98 -9.37 27.36
N ALA A 106 -46.32 -8.23 27.10
CA ALA A 106 -46.34 -7.06 27.98
C ALA A 106 -47.75 -6.47 28.13
N SER A 107 -48.56 -6.43 27.06
CA SER A 107 -49.96 -5.97 27.13
C SER A 107 -50.92 -6.96 27.81
N ARG A 108 -50.45 -8.18 28.12
CA ARG A 108 -51.23 -9.24 28.78
C ARG A 108 -50.81 -9.50 30.24
N SER A 109 -49.79 -8.79 30.73
CA SER A 109 -49.48 -8.80 32.16
C SER A 109 -50.48 -7.89 32.88
N PRO A 110 -51.19 -8.40 33.92
CA PRO A 110 -52.15 -7.63 34.72
C PRO A 110 -51.48 -6.59 35.62
#